data_AF-A0AAJ0PS27-F1
#
_entry.id   AF-A0AAJ0PS27-F1
#
_cell.length_a   1.000
_cell.length_b   1.000
_cell.length_c   1.000
_cell.angle_alpha   90.00
_cell.angle_beta   90.00
_cell.angle_gamma   90.00
#
_symmetry.space_group_name_H-M   'P 1'
#
loop_
_entity.id
_entity.type
_entity.pdbx_description
1 polymer ?
#
loop_
_entity_poly.entity_id
_entity_poly.type
_entity_poly.pdbx_seq_one_letter_code
_entity_poly.pdbx_strand_id
1 'polypeptide(L)'
;MGKSFARIAFEGDFTDQTGTGTGLVNSPAPYVPATITVGILRTQALSMAWRAQWEANSVLGQVKINSDSAAFDSFTLYDTAIRHFDPNAFDGMDAVCMLVLRGTYYTNNDLWSMT
;
A
#
# COMPACT_ATOMS: atom_id res chain seq x y z
N MET A 1 -5.86 -7.17 -19.78
CA MET A 1 -5.63 -7.02 -18.33
C MET A 1 -4.14 -7.12 -18.08
N GLY A 2 -3.52 -6.14 -17.40
CA GLY A 2 -2.09 -6.15 -17.10
C GLY A 2 -1.76 -7.28 -16.11
N LYS A 3 -0.60 -7.94 -16.29
CA LYS A 3 -0.22 -9.17 -15.55
C LYS A 3 0.12 -8.95 -14.05
N SER A 4 0.14 -7.71 -13.56
CA SER A 4 0.39 -7.38 -12.16
C SER A 4 -0.68 -6.39 -11.69
N PHE A 5 -1.73 -6.90 -11.03
CA PHE A 5 -2.89 -6.10 -10.63
C PHE A 5 -2.58 -5.17 -9.46
N ALA A 6 -2.39 -5.73 -8.27
CA ALA A 6 -2.07 -4.98 -7.07
C ALA A 6 -1.05 -5.78 -6.25
N ARG A 7 0.01 -5.11 -5.81
CA ARG A 7 1.02 -5.66 -4.91
C ARG A 7 1.10 -4.78 -3.68
N ILE A 8 1.07 -5.39 -2.51
CA ILE A 8 1.42 -4.72 -1.25
C ILE A 8 2.86 -5.05 -0.87
N ALA A 9 3.59 -4.05 -0.37
CA ALA A 9 4.90 -4.19 0.24
C ALA A 9 4.89 -3.44 1.57
N PHE A 10 5.21 -4.13 2.65
CA PHE A 10 5.41 -3.51 3.96
C PHE A 10 6.84 -2.96 4.02
N GLU A 11 6.99 -1.73 4.49
CA GLU A 11 8.25 -1.01 4.59
C GLU A 11 8.72 -1.02 6.04
N GLY A 12 9.89 -1.60 6.31
CA GLY A 12 10.48 -1.67 7.64
C GLY A 12 10.14 -2.95 8.40
N ASP A 13 10.59 -3.01 9.65
CA ASP A 13 10.47 -4.19 10.50
C ASP A 13 9.22 -4.11 11.38
N PHE A 14 8.53 -5.24 11.55
CA PHE A 14 7.37 -5.32 12.45
C PHE A 14 7.77 -5.29 13.93
N THR A 15 9.04 -5.61 14.24
CA THR A 15 9.60 -5.60 15.59
C THR A 15 11.08 -5.33 15.49
N ASP A 16 11.52 -4.24 16.12
CA ASP A 16 12.94 -3.93 16.24
C ASP A 16 13.56 -4.81 17.32
N GLN A 17 14.76 -5.32 17.08
CA GLN A 17 15.50 -6.10 18.07
C GLN A 17 16.75 -5.34 18.51
N THR A 18 16.78 -4.95 19.79
CA THR A 18 17.94 -4.26 20.36
C THR A 18 18.82 -5.26 21.11
N GLY A 19 20.12 -5.29 20.78
CA GLY A 19 21.10 -6.08 21.52
C GLY A 19 21.43 -5.47 22.88
N THR A 20 21.40 -6.30 23.92
CA THR A 20 21.84 -5.98 25.28
C THR A 20 23.02 -6.87 25.65
N GLY A 21 23.78 -6.51 26.70
CA GLY A 21 24.99 -7.22 27.13
C GLY A 21 24.81 -8.72 27.45
N THR A 22 23.57 -9.20 27.52
CA THR A 22 23.21 -10.60 27.81
C THR A 22 22.15 -11.18 26.86
N GLY A 23 21.68 -10.47 25.83
CA GLY A 23 20.66 -11.01 24.92
C GLY A 23 19.98 -9.99 24.00
N LEU A 24 18.88 -10.39 23.35
CA LEU A 24 18.05 -9.54 22.48
C LEU A 24 16.78 -9.11 23.21
N VAL A 25 16.41 -7.83 23.08
CA VAL A 25 15.12 -7.30 23.54
C VAL A 25 14.26 -6.94 22.34
N ASN A 26 13.05 -7.50 22.28
CA ASN A 26 12.08 -7.25 21.21
C ASN A 26 11.29 -5.96 21.52
N SER A 27 11.27 -5.03 20.57
CA SER A 27 10.52 -3.77 20.60
C SER A 27 9.50 -3.76 19.46
N PRO A 28 8.27 -4.25 19.69
CA PRO A 28 7.26 -4.33 18.64
C PRO A 28 6.84 -2.93 18.18
N ALA A 29 6.88 -2.69 16.87
CA ALA A 29 6.39 -1.44 16.29
C ALA A 29 4.86 -1.43 16.30
N PRO A 30 4.20 -0.29 16.56
CA PRO A 30 2.74 -0.25 16.56
C PRO A 30 2.11 -0.06 15.17
N TYR A 31 2.90 0.36 14.19
CA TYR A 31 2.48 0.51 12.81
C TYR A 31 3.67 0.32 11.87
N VAL A 32 3.36 -0.06 10.63
CA VAL A 32 4.34 -0.21 9.55
C VAL A 32 3.77 0.49 8.32
N PRO A 33 4.52 1.39 7.66
CA PRO A 33 4.09 1.95 6.39
C PRO A 33 4.01 0.83 5.34
N ALA A 34 2.97 0.83 4.51
CA ALA A 34 2.88 -0.08 3.38
C ALA A 34 2.68 0.70 2.08
N THR A 35 3.37 0.24 1.05
CA THR A 35 3.23 0.74 -0.32
C THR A 35 2.45 -0.27 -1.15
N ILE A 36 1.42 0.22 -1.84
CA ILE A 36 0.65 -0.54 -2.82
C ILE A 36 1.08 -0.09 -4.21
N THR A 37 1.44 -1.02 -5.07
CA THR A 37 1.67 -0.76 -6.50
C THR A 37 0.56 -1.43 -7.30
N VAL A 38 -0.16 -0.64 -8.11
CA VAL A 38 -1.27 -1.09 -8.94
C VAL A 38 -0.96 -0.83 -10.41
N GLY A 39 -1.02 -1.87 -11.23
CA GLY A 39 -0.89 -1.78 -12.68
C GLY A 39 -2.27 -1.67 -13.33
N ILE A 40 -2.61 -0.49 -13.86
CA ILE A 40 -3.88 -0.25 -14.54
C ILE A 40 -3.67 0.08 -16.02
N LEU A 41 -4.63 -0.25 -16.87
CA LEU A 41 -4.53 0.08 -18.29
C LEU A 41 -4.98 1.51 -18.56
N ARG A 42 -4.18 2.26 -19.32
CA ARG A 42 -4.45 3.67 -19.68
C ARG A 42 -5.80 3.84 -20.38
N THR A 43 -6.23 2.86 -21.15
CA THR A 43 -7.49 2.87 -21.92
C THR A 43 -8.75 2.64 -21.09
N GLN A 44 -8.63 2.27 -19.81
CA GLN A 44 -9.79 2.00 -18.96
C GLN A 44 -10.32 3.28 -18.30
N ALA A 45 -11.64 3.37 -18.09
CA ALA A 45 -12.25 4.49 -17.36
C ALA A 45 -11.66 4.70 -15.96
N LEU A 46 -11.18 3.61 -15.33
CA LEU A 46 -10.53 3.66 -14.02
C LEU A 46 -9.24 4.48 -14.00
N SER A 47 -8.44 4.46 -15.08
CA SER A 47 -7.21 5.26 -15.14
C SER A 47 -7.52 6.76 -15.16
N MET A 48 -8.59 7.14 -15.88
CA MET A 48 -9.07 8.52 -15.94
C MET A 48 -9.68 8.97 -14.61
N ALA A 49 -10.36 8.07 -13.89
CA ALA A 49 -10.87 8.36 -12.55
C ALA A 49 -9.73 8.59 -11.55
N TRP A 50 -8.68 7.75 -11.57
CA TRP A 50 -7.49 7.96 -10.73
C TRP A 50 -6.77 9.27 -11.05
N ARG A 51 -6.76 9.66 -12.33
CA ARG A 51 -6.27 10.98 -12.76
C ARG A 51 -7.06 12.12 -12.13
N ALA A 52 -8.38 12.11 -12.29
CA ALA A 52 -9.23 13.12 -11.69
C ALA A 52 -9.08 13.16 -10.16
N GLN A 53 -8.92 12.00 -9.52
CA GLN A 53 -8.71 11.89 -8.09
C GLN A 53 -7.43 12.59 -7.65
N TRP A 54 -6.27 12.31 -8.27
CA TRP A 54 -5.03 12.99 -7.84
C TRP A 54 -5.04 14.49 -8.16
N GLU A 55 -5.73 14.91 -9.24
CA GLU A 55 -5.83 16.33 -9.62
C GLU A 55 -6.70 17.10 -8.62
N ALA A 56 -7.71 16.44 -8.02
CA ALA A 56 -8.59 17.05 -7.03
C ALA A 56 -8.09 16.91 -5.58
N ASN A 57 -7.73 15.69 -5.17
CA ASN A 57 -7.24 15.36 -3.83
C ASN A 57 -6.49 14.02 -3.83
N SER A 58 -5.18 14.07 -3.57
CA SER A 58 -4.34 12.88 -3.49
C SER A 58 -4.54 12.04 -2.22
N VAL A 59 -5.27 12.52 -1.22
CA VAL A 59 -5.56 11.78 0.02
C VAL A 59 -6.80 10.91 -0.15
N LEU A 60 -6.69 9.63 0.19
CA LEU A 60 -7.75 8.61 0.07
C LEU A 60 -8.34 8.20 1.42
N GLY A 61 -7.57 8.35 2.50
CA GLY A 61 -7.98 7.91 3.84
C GLY A 61 -7.86 6.40 4.00
N GLN A 62 -8.97 5.68 4.15
CA GLN A 62 -8.93 4.23 4.37
C GLN A 62 -9.00 3.47 3.03
N VAL A 63 -8.05 2.57 2.81
CA VAL A 63 -7.99 1.72 1.62
C VAL A 63 -7.97 0.26 2.05
N LYS A 64 -8.86 -0.54 1.46
CA LYS A 64 -8.96 -1.98 1.71
C LYS A 64 -8.52 -2.77 0.47
N ILE A 65 -7.54 -3.63 0.64
CA ILE A 65 -7.04 -4.55 -0.39
C ILE A 65 -7.63 -5.91 -0.11
N ASN A 66 -8.37 -6.46 -1.08
CA ASN A 66 -8.94 -7.79 -0.96
C ASN A 66 -8.15 -8.74 -1.85
N SER A 67 -7.84 -9.91 -1.31
CA SER A 67 -7.31 -11.04 -2.08
C SER A 67 -8.40 -11.61 -2.99
N ASP A 68 -8.01 -12.25 -4.08
CA ASP A 68 -8.92 -13.02 -4.94
C ASP A 68 -9.34 -14.35 -4.30
N SER A 69 -8.61 -14.80 -3.29
CA SER A 69 -8.89 -16.00 -2.51
C SER A 69 -9.41 -15.66 -1.12
N ALA A 70 -10.46 -16.36 -0.69
CA ALA A 70 -10.95 -16.31 0.69
C ALA A 70 -9.97 -16.88 1.73
N ALA A 71 -8.87 -17.51 1.28
CA ALA A 71 -7.84 -18.03 2.18
C ALA A 71 -6.95 -16.93 2.79
N PHE A 72 -6.99 -15.71 2.25
CA PHE A 72 -6.19 -14.60 2.75
C PHE A 72 -7.06 -13.39 3.00
N ASP A 73 -7.08 -12.94 4.25
CA ASP A 73 -7.89 -11.81 4.67
C ASP A 73 -7.42 -10.52 3.99
N SER A 74 -8.37 -9.60 3.92
CA SER A 74 -8.13 -8.27 3.37
C SER A 74 -7.21 -7.44 4.25
N PHE A 75 -6.27 -6.71 3.64
CA PHE A 75 -5.47 -5.72 4.35
C PHE A 75 -6.18 -4.37 4.33
N THR A 76 -6.18 -3.69 5.48
CA THR A 76 -6.71 -2.34 5.60
C THR A 76 -5.57 -1.38 5.91
N LEU A 77 -5.41 -0.37 5.06
CA LEU A 77 -4.46 0.72 5.21
C LEU A 77 -5.21 1.98 5.60
N TYR A 78 -4.61 2.72 6.53
CA TYR A 78 -5.15 3.97 7.07
C TYR A 78 -4.29 5.14 6.61
N ASP A 79 -4.90 6.32 6.52
CA ASP A 79 -4.26 7.54 6.04
C ASP A 79 -3.45 7.32 4.74
N THR A 80 -4.10 6.67 3.78
CA THR A 80 -3.49 6.32 2.51
C THR A 80 -3.58 7.49 1.55
N ALA A 81 -2.48 7.78 0.85
CA ALA A 81 -2.41 8.79 -0.19
C ALA A 81 -1.80 8.24 -1.48
N ILE A 82 -2.13 8.89 -2.60
CA ILE A 82 -1.50 8.67 -3.90
C ILE A 82 -0.10 9.29 -3.84
N ARG A 83 0.94 8.44 -3.85
CA ARG A 83 2.34 8.86 -3.79
C ARG A 83 2.90 9.18 -5.17
N HIS A 84 2.53 8.37 -6.16
CA HIS A 84 3.05 8.50 -7.50
C HIS A 84 2.09 7.90 -8.51
N PHE A 85 1.99 8.53 -9.68
CA PHE A 85 1.34 7.96 -10.85
C PHE A 85 2.23 8.12 -12.07
N ASP A 86 2.57 7.00 -12.69
CA ASP A 86 3.33 6.97 -13.93
C ASP A 86 2.41 6.49 -15.07
N PRO A 87 2.04 7.36 -16.02
CA PRO A 87 1.30 6.93 -17.19
C PRO A 87 2.13 6.06 -18.13
N ASN A 88 3.45 5.92 -17.93
CA ASN A 88 4.43 5.28 -18.82
C ASN A 88 4.56 6.02 -20.17
N ALA A 89 5.48 5.58 -21.04
CA ALA A 89 5.74 6.20 -22.33
C ALA A 89 4.48 6.27 -23.23
N PHE A 90 4.34 7.36 -23.97
CA PHE A 90 3.28 7.56 -24.98
C PHE A 90 3.72 7.05 -26.35
N ASP A 91 4.38 5.90 -26.39
CA ASP A 91 4.99 5.30 -27.59
C ASP A 91 4.07 4.29 -28.31
N GLY A 92 2.90 3.99 -27.73
CA GLY A 92 1.94 3.03 -28.28
C GLY A 92 2.33 1.57 -28.08
N MET A 93 3.45 1.28 -27.40
CA MET A 93 3.96 -0.06 -27.17
C MET A 93 3.53 -0.61 -25.80
N ASP A 94 3.52 0.23 -24.77
CA ASP A 94 3.02 -0.13 -23.44
C ASP A 94 1.89 0.81 -22.97
N ALA A 95 0.76 0.20 -22.61
CA ALA A 95 -0.44 0.90 -22.16
C ALA A 95 -0.66 0.73 -20.64
N VAL A 96 0.28 0.13 -19.91
CA VAL A 96 0.21 -0.02 -18.45
C VAL A 96 0.66 1.28 -17.79
N CYS A 97 -0.21 1.83 -16.95
CA CYS A 97 0.10 2.90 -16.01
C CYS A 97 0.35 2.30 -14.62
N MET A 98 1.36 2.81 -13.92
CA MET A 98 1.69 2.41 -12.56
C MET A 98 1.15 3.44 -11.56
N LEU A 99 0.25 3.01 -10.69
CA LEU A 99 -0.23 3.78 -9.55
C LEU A 99 0.45 3.29 -8.28
N VAL A 100 1.02 4.20 -7.48
CA VAL A 100 1.64 3.89 -6.20
C VAL A 100 0.90 4.60 -5.08
N LEU A 101 0.32 3.83 -4.17
CA LEU A 101 -0.33 4.30 -2.96
C LEU A 101 0.59 4.01 -1.77
N ARG A 102 0.55 4.87 -0.75
CA ARG A 102 1.25 4.62 0.51
C ARG A 102 0.33 4.96 1.67
N GLY A 103 0.29 4.09 2.66
CA GLY A 103 -0.53 4.27 3.86
C GLY A 103 0.07 3.56 5.05
N THR A 104 -0.64 3.63 6.17
CA THR A 104 -0.23 3.05 7.45
C THR A 104 -0.96 1.74 7.69
N TYR A 105 -0.21 0.66 7.93
CA TYR A 105 -0.75 -0.62 8.37
C TYR A 105 -0.52 -0.78 9.87
N TYR A 106 -1.59 -0.94 10.64
CA TYR A 106 -1.45 -1.19 12.07
C TYR A 106 -1.06 -2.64 12.31
N THR A 107 -0.05 -2.82 13.16
CA THR A 107 0.41 -4.13 13.63
C THR A 107 0.44 -4.09 15.15
N ASN A 108 0.46 -5.24 15.81
CA ASN A 108 0.49 -5.30 17.29
C ASN A 108 -0.63 -4.45 17.92
N ASN A 109 -1.85 -4.59 17.42
CA ASN A 109 -2.98 -3.71 17.75
C ASN A 109 -3.33 -3.69 19.25
N ASP A 110 -2.95 -4.74 19.98
CA ASP A 110 -3.11 -4.83 21.43
C ASP A 110 -2.25 -3.82 22.21
N LEU A 111 -1.19 -3.27 21.60
CA LEU A 111 -0.37 -2.20 22.21
C LEU A 111 -1.16 -0.91 22.48
N TRP A 112 -2.25 -0.69 21.75
CA TRP A 112 -3.13 0.46 21.88
C TRP A 112 -4.42 0.15 22.65
N SER A 113 -4.66 -1.12 22.95
CA SER A 113 -5.81 -1.55 23.75
C SER A 113 -5.50 -1.31 25.23
N MET A 114 -5.86 -0.12 25.73
CA MET A 114 -5.91 0.11 27.17
C MET A 114 -7.08 -0.69 27.76
N THR A 115 -6.80 -1.91 28.25
CA THR A 115 -7.65 -2.55 29.28
C THR A 115 -7.55 -1.80 30.60
#